data_AF-A0A645ITY1-F1
#
_entry.id   AF-A0A645ITY1-F1
#
_cell.length_a   1.000
_cell.length_b   1.000
_cell.length_c   1.000
_cell.angle_alpha   90.00
_cell.angle_beta   90.00
_cell.angle_gamma   90.00
#
_symmetry.space_group_name_H-M   'P 1'
#
loop_
_entity.id
_entity.type
_entity.pdbx_description
1 polymer ?
#
loop_
_entity_poly.entity_id
_entity_poly.type
_entity_poly.pdbx_seq_one_letter_code
_entity_poly.pdbx_strand_id
1 'polypeptide(L)'
;MICDQCGRNMVIKYGPHGRFLACPGFPECRNTKPYLEKIGVPCPVCGKDVVIRKTKKGRKYYGCEDNPNCEFMSWQKPSTKKCPRCGSHMVEKGNKLLCSDEQCGYVENKEIIKNI
;
A
#
# COMPACT_ATOMS: atom_id res chain seq x y z
N MET A 1 -4.43 -5.50 -15.21
CA MET A 1 -5.38 -6.37 -14.48
C MET A 1 -6.07 -7.30 -15.47
N ILE A 2 -5.38 -8.39 -15.85
CA ILE A 2 -5.87 -9.40 -16.80
C ILE A 2 -6.19 -10.68 -16.03
N CYS A 3 -7.30 -11.33 -16.39
CA CYS A 3 -7.68 -12.63 -15.87
C CYS A 3 -6.71 -13.70 -16.41
N ASP A 4 -6.03 -14.42 -15.52
CA ASP A 4 -5.06 -15.48 -15.88
C ASP A 4 -5.71 -16.77 -16.38
N GLN A 5 -7.04 -16.90 -16.26
CA GLN A 5 -7.77 -18.06 -16.78
C GLN A 5 -8.34 -17.86 -18.18
N CYS A 6 -8.69 -16.64 -18.58
CA CYS A 6 -9.35 -16.39 -19.88
C CYS A 6 -8.89 -15.12 -20.61
N GLY A 7 -7.91 -14.38 -20.08
CA GLY A 7 -7.33 -13.21 -20.75
C GLY A 7 -8.19 -11.94 -20.73
N ARG A 8 -9.42 -11.97 -20.21
CA ARG A 8 -10.29 -10.78 -20.12
C ARG A 8 -9.78 -9.77 -19.09
N ASN A 9 -10.03 -8.49 -19.32
CA ASN A 9 -9.79 -7.45 -18.31
C ASN A 9 -10.67 -7.68 -17.08
N MET A 10 -10.06 -7.81 -15.91
CA MET A 10 -10.82 -7.97 -14.66
C MET A 10 -11.49 -6.66 -14.27
N VAL A 11 -12.68 -6.75 -13.66
CA VAL A 11 -13.46 -5.61 -13.16
C VAL A 11 -13.42 -5.55 -11.64
N ILE A 12 -13.55 -4.35 -11.07
CA ILE A 12 -13.66 -4.17 -9.61
C ILE A 12 -15.11 -4.41 -9.19
N LYS A 13 -15.32 -5.30 -8.21
CA LYS A 13 -16.62 -5.51 -7.55
C LYS A 13 -16.50 -5.32 -6.05
N TYR A 14 -17.65 -5.20 -5.38
CA TYR A 14 -17.76 -5.05 -3.93
C TYR A 14 -18.36 -6.31 -3.33
N GLY A 15 -17.78 -6.79 -2.23
CA GLY A 15 -18.29 -7.91 -1.44
C GLY A 15 -18.10 -7.67 0.07
N PRO A 16 -18.44 -8.65 0.92
CA PRO A 16 -18.39 -8.51 2.38
C PRO A 16 -17.02 -8.12 2.94
N HIS A 17 -15.94 -8.52 2.25
CA HIS A 17 -14.56 -8.22 2.64
C HIS A 17 -13.97 -6.98 1.94
N GLY A 18 -14.80 -6.23 1.21
CA GLY A 18 -14.41 -5.02 0.49
C GLY A 18 -14.29 -5.23 -1.02
N ARG A 19 -13.46 -4.40 -1.66
CA ARG A 19 -13.23 -4.45 -3.10
C ARG A 19 -12.41 -5.68 -3.49
N PHE A 20 -12.75 -6.30 -4.61
CA PHE A 20 -11.98 -7.38 -5.20
C PHE A 20 -12.06 -7.31 -6.73
N LEU A 21 -11.14 -7.99 -7.40
CA LEU A 21 -11.15 -8.14 -8.85
C LEU A 21 -11.93 -9.39 -9.22
N ALA A 22 -12.88 -9.26 -10.14
CA ALA A 22 -13.66 -10.35 -10.67
C ALA A 22 -13.51 -10.44 -12.19
N CYS A 23 -13.47 -11.66 -12.73
CA CYS A 23 -13.61 -11.86 -14.16
C CYS A 23 -15.02 -11.42 -14.61
N PRO A 24 -15.17 -10.66 -15.71
CA PRO A 24 -16.48 -10.28 -16.21
C PRO A 24 -17.23 -11.44 -16.90
N GLY A 25 -16.53 -12.53 -17.26
CA GLY A 25 -17.12 -13.69 -17.94
C GLY A 25 -17.78 -14.70 -16.99
N PHE A 26 -18.48 -14.24 -15.96
CA PHE A 26 -19.27 -15.13 -15.09
C PHE A 26 -20.60 -15.46 -15.78
N PRO A 27 -21.11 -16.72 -15.71
CA PRO A 27 -20.67 -17.84 -14.87
C PRO A 27 -19.52 -18.71 -15.42
N GLU A 28 -19.08 -18.51 -16.66
CA GLU A 28 -18.12 -19.38 -17.38
C GLU A 28 -16.70 -19.31 -16.80
N CYS A 29 -16.32 -18.16 -16.25
CA CYS A 29 -15.05 -17.93 -15.58
C CYS A 29 -15.30 -17.25 -14.25
N ARG A 30 -15.10 -18.01 -13.16
CA ARG A 30 -15.36 -17.58 -11.78
C ARG A 30 -14.12 -17.00 -11.08
N ASN A 31 -13.07 -16.73 -11.84
CA ASN A 31 -11.81 -16.26 -11.30
C ASN A 31 -11.98 -14.92 -10.57
N THR A 32 -11.35 -14.82 -9.39
CA THR A 32 -11.29 -13.60 -8.60
C THR A 32 -9.89 -13.40 -8.05
N LYS A 33 -9.51 -12.15 -7.82
CA LYS A 33 -8.22 -11.78 -7.22
C LYS A 33 -8.43 -10.69 -6.17
N PRO A 34 -7.57 -10.62 -5.14
CA PRO A 34 -7.59 -9.50 -4.21
C PRO A 34 -7.37 -8.17 -4.96
N TYR A 35 -8.12 -7.14 -4.58
CA TYR A 35 -7.81 -5.78 -5.00
C TYR A 35 -6.85 -5.16 -3.98
N LEU A 36 -5.62 -4.91 -4.38
CA LEU A 36 -4.63 -4.26 -3.54
C LEU A 36 -4.71 -2.74 -3.71
N GLU A 37 -5.08 -2.04 -2.65
CA GLU A 37 -5.18 -0.58 -2.65
C GLU A 37 -3.79 0.04 -2.45
N LYS A 38 -3.14 0.39 -3.57
CA LYS A 38 -1.81 1.01 -3.61
C LYS A 38 -1.88 2.44 -3.08
N ILE A 39 -0.88 2.85 -2.31
CA ILE A 39 -0.81 4.21 -1.72
C ILE A 39 0.06 5.19 -2.51
N GLY A 40 0.64 4.75 -3.63
CA GLY A 40 1.54 5.55 -4.47
C GLY A 40 2.92 5.79 -3.86
N VAL A 41 3.34 4.92 -2.92
CA VAL A 41 4.63 5.01 -2.23
C VAL A 41 5.37 3.68 -2.43
N PRO A 42 6.63 3.69 -2.92
CA PRO A 42 7.42 2.49 -3.06
C PRO A 42 7.83 1.95 -1.69
N CYS A 43 7.93 0.62 -1.60
CA CYS A 43 8.35 -0.10 -0.41
C CYS A 43 9.78 0.32 -0.06
N PRO A 44 10.03 0.78 1.18
CA PRO A 44 11.35 1.29 1.55
C PRO A 44 12.42 0.20 1.62
N VAL A 45 12.02 -1.09 1.57
CA VAL A 45 12.89 -2.27 1.63
C VAL A 45 13.19 -2.81 0.23
N CYS A 46 12.17 -3.04 -0.61
CA CYS A 46 12.34 -3.71 -1.91
C CYS A 46 11.93 -2.89 -3.13
N GLY A 47 11.41 -1.66 -2.96
CA GLY A 47 11.03 -0.77 -4.06
C GLY A 47 9.68 -1.06 -4.75
N LYS A 48 9.07 -2.25 -4.56
CA LYS A 48 7.72 -2.58 -5.05
C LYS A 48 6.62 -1.76 -4.36
N ASP A 49 5.36 -1.81 -4.79
CA ASP A 49 4.34 -0.95 -4.20
C ASP A 49 3.98 -1.28 -2.75
N VAL A 50 3.68 -0.24 -1.96
CA VAL A 50 3.01 -0.37 -0.66
C VAL A 50 1.50 -0.30 -0.84
N VAL A 51 0.79 -1.20 -0.14
CA VAL A 51 -0.65 -1.37 -0.22
C VAL A 51 -1.29 -1.29 1.17
N ILE A 52 -2.55 -0.86 1.23
CA ILE A 52 -3.34 -0.89 2.47
C ILE A 52 -3.84 -2.31 2.70
N ARG A 53 -3.56 -2.86 3.89
CA ARG A 53 -4.05 -4.16 4.35
C ARG A 53 -4.83 -3.99 5.65
N LYS A 54 -5.56 -5.04 6.04
CA LYS A 54 -6.30 -5.11 7.31
C LYS A 54 -5.89 -6.35 8.08
N THR A 55 -5.77 -6.23 9.39
CA THR A 55 -5.64 -7.40 10.28
C THR A 55 -6.96 -8.16 10.37
N LYS A 56 -6.95 -9.36 10.98
CA LYS A 56 -8.18 -10.13 11.26
C LYS A 56 -9.21 -9.32 12.07
N LYS A 57 -8.75 -8.41 12.94
CA LYS A 57 -9.59 -7.51 13.76
C LYS A 57 -9.95 -6.20 13.02
N GLY A 58 -9.61 -6.06 11.74
CA GLY A 58 -9.98 -4.91 10.90
C GLY A 58 -9.05 -3.70 11.00
N ARG A 59 -7.99 -3.72 11.83
CA ARG A 59 -7.03 -2.60 11.92
C ARG A 59 -6.25 -2.47 10.62
N LYS A 60 -6.22 -1.26 10.04
CA LYS A 60 -5.45 -0.97 8.84
C LYS A 60 -3.95 -0.92 9.13
N TYR A 61 -3.15 -1.38 8.16
CA TYR A 61 -1.70 -1.21 8.12
C TYR A 61 -1.23 -1.08 6.68
N TYR A 62 -0.01 -0.58 6.50
CA TYR A 62 0.64 -0.42 5.21
C TYR A 62 1.67 -1.54 5.06
N GLY A 63 1.53 -2.36 4.04
CA GLY A 63 2.43 -3.49 3.81
C GLY A 63 2.89 -3.57 2.36
N CYS A 64 3.98 -4.29 2.11
CA CYS A 64 4.43 -4.53 0.74
C CYS A 64 3.41 -5.38 -0.04
N GLU A 65 3.23 -5.10 -1.34
CA GLU A 65 2.41 -5.94 -2.22
C GLU A 65 3.00 -7.35 -2.38
N ASP A 66 4.32 -7.50 -2.22
CA ASP A 66 5.09 -8.70 -2.52
C ASP A 66 5.25 -9.67 -1.33
N ASN A 67 4.53 -9.45 -0.23
CA ASN A 67 4.51 -10.38 0.90
C ASN A 67 4.04 -11.78 0.43
N PRO A 68 4.74 -12.89 0.75
CA PRO A 68 5.70 -13.04 1.86
C PRO A 68 7.17 -12.74 1.53
N ASN A 69 7.52 -12.46 0.27
CA ASN A 69 8.93 -12.22 -0.11
C ASN A 69 9.49 -10.90 0.46
N CYS A 70 8.61 -9.95 0.80
CA CYS A 70 8.96 -8.75 1.54
C CYS A 70 7.93 -8.50 2.65
N GLU A 71 8.35 -8.64 3.90
CA GLU A 71 7.49 -8.53 5.09
C GLU A 71 7.38 -7.10 5.64
N PHE A 72 7.74 -6.08 4.86
CA PHE A 72 7.61 -4.69 5.29
C PHE A 72 6.19 -4.39 5.77
N MET A 73 6.08 -3.87 6.98
CA MET A 73 4.84 -3.52 7.64
C MET A 73 5.01 -2.21 8.42
N SER A 74 4.06 -1.29 8.28
CA SER A 74 3.99 -0.06 9.07
C SER A 74 2.56 0.26 9.48
N TRP A 75 2.39 0.74 10.71
CA TRP A 75 1.11 1.27 11.18
C TRP A 75 0.80 2.67 10.63
N GLN A 76 1.84 3.44 10.33
CA GLN A 76 1.74 4.78 9.75
C GLN A 76 2.02 4.75 8.26
N LYS A 77 1.43 5.68 7.51
CA LYS A 77 1.62 5.75 6.06
C LYS A 77 3.09 6.12 5.79
N PRO A 78 3.89 5.27 5.12
CA PRO A 78 5.23 5.66 4.70
C PRO A 78 5.16 6.75 3.63
N SER A 79 6.18 7.58 3.56
CA SER A 79 6.37 8.60 2.53
C SER A 79 7.39 8.14 1.49
N THR A 80 7.47 8.88 0.37
CA THR A 80 8.51 8.68 -0.65
C THR A 80 9.90 9.16 -0.19
N LYS A 81 9.99 9.94 0.89
CA LYS A 81 11.24 10.48 1.41
C LYS A 81 11.95 9.50 2.36
N LYS A 82 13.27 9.48 2.26
CA LYS A 82 14.18 8.88 3.26
C LYS A 82 14.64 9.96 4.23
N CYS A 83 14.91 9.56 5.47
CA CYS A 83 15.41 10.42 6.52
C CYS A 83 16.80 10.94 6.13
N PRO A 84 17.01 12.26 6.08
CA PRO A 84 18.31 12.84 5.72
C PRO A 84 19.38 12.63 6.79
N ARG A 85 19.00 12.24 8.02
CA ARG A 85 19.96 11.98 9.11
C ARG A 85 20.49 10.54 9.13
N CYS A 86 19.61 9.55 8.98
CA CYS A 86 19.98 8.13 9.15
C CYS A 86 19.63 7.23 7.95
N GLY A 87 18.99 7.76 6.90
CA GLY A 87 18.62 6.99 5.71
C GLY A 87 17.41 6.07 5.88
N SER A 88 16.86 5.91 7.09
CA SER A 88 15.59 5.20 7.34
C SER A 88 14.42 5.82 6.59
N HIS A 89 13.31 5.10 6.43
CA HIS A 89 12.13 5.66 5.76
C HIS A 89 11.40 6.67 6.66
N MET A 90 10.67 7.61 6.06
CA MET A 90 9.84 8.55 6.82
C MET A 90 8.37 8.17 6.73
N VAL A 91 7.60 8.48 7.78
CA VAL A 91 6.16 8.20 7.91
C VAL A 91 5.36 9.48 8.13
N GLU A 92 4.14 9.52 7.63
CA GLU A 92 3.22 10.65 7.77
C GLU A 92 2.55 10.67 9.15
N LYS A 93 2.51 11.86 9.77
CA LYS A 93 1.71 12.15 10.98
C LYS A 93 1.13 13.57 10.87
N GLY A 94 -0.12 13.65 10.40
CA GLY A 94 -0.75 14.94 10.11
C GLY A 94 0.01 15.70 9.01
N ASN A 95 0.43 16.93 9.31
CA ASN A 95 1.22 17.77 8.42
C ASN A 95 2.74 17.57 8.56
N LYS A 96 3.21 16.52 9.25
CA LYS A 96 4.62 16.24 9.47
C LYS A 96 5.05 14.90 8.88
N LEU A 97 6.32 14.80 8.53
CA LEU A 97 7.03 13.56 8.28
C LEU A 97 7.96 13.26 9.46
N LEU A 98 7.88 12.05 9.99
CA LEU A 98 8.72 11.58 11.09
C LEU A 98 9.61 10.44 10.57
N CYS A 99 10.85 10.39 11.04
CA CYS A 99 11.69 9.21 10.81
C CYS A 99 11.05 7.97 11.44
N SER A 100 11.10 6.84 10.73
CA SER A 100 10.59 5.55 11.24
C SER A 100 11.43 4.98 12.39
N ASP A 101 12.69 5.38 12.47
CA ASP A 101 13.59 5.03 13.56
C ASP A 101 13.40 6.01 14.72
N GLU A 102 12.85 5.50 15.83
CA GLU A 102 12.55 6.26 17.04
C GLU A 102 13.81 6.82 17.72
N GLN A 103 14.97 6.16 17.56
CA GLN A 103 16.23 6.65 18.13
C GLN A 103 16.75 7.89 17.38
N CYS A 104 16.45 8.01 16.09
CA CYS A 104 16.86 9.16 15.28
C CYS A 104 16.05 10.43 15.60
N GLY A 105 14.73 10.29 15.80
CA GLY A 105 13.85 11.39 16.18
C GLY A 105 13.74 12.54 15.17
N TYR A 106 14.20 12.38 13.93
CA TYR A 106 14.08 13.43 12.90
C TYR A 106 12.62 13.68 12.51
N VAL A 107 12.26 14.96 12.39
CA VAL A 107 10.92 15.41 12.01
C VAL A 107 11.06 16.60 11.05
N GLU A 108 10.24 16.62 10.01
CA GLU A 108 10.08 17.78 9.12
C GLU A 108 8.60 18.03 8.81
N ASN A 109 8.30 19.23 8.28
CA ASN A 109 6.96 19.52 7.78
C ASN A 109 6.78 18.86 6.41
N LYS A 110 5.59 18.30 6.17
CA LYS A 110 5.22 17.76 4.87
C LYS A 110 5.08 18.93 3.89
N GLU A 111 5.81 18.89 2.78
CA GLU A 111 5.64 19.85 1.70
C GLU A 111 4.23 19.68 1.12
N ILE A 112 3.38 20.68 1.36
CA ILE A 112 2.10 20.80 0.66
C ILE A 112 2.42 21.59 -0.60
N ILE A 113 2.49 20.92 -1.75
CA ILE A 113 2.49 21.61 -3.03
C ILE A 113 1.13 22.33 -3.09
N LYS A 114 1.13 23.63 -2.77
CA LYS A 114 0.02 24.52 -3.05
C LYS A 114 0.02 24.70 -4.56
N ASN A 115 -0.82 23.95 -5.26
CA ASN A 115 -1.19 24.31 -6.62
C ASN A 115 -1.96 25.62 -6.51
N ILE A 116 -1.26 26.74 -6.75
CA ILE A 116 -1.86 28.05 -7.03
C ILE A 116 -2.46 27.98 -8.43
#